data_AF-A0A6G2DP60-F1
#
_entry.id   AF-A0A6G2DP60-F1
#
_cell.length_a   1.000
_cell.length_b   1.000
_cell.length_c   1.000
_cell.angle_alpha   90.00
_cell.angle_beta   90.00
_cell.angle_gamma   90.00
#
_symmetry.space_group_name_H-M   'P 1'
#
loop_
_entity.id
_entity.type
_entity.pdbx_description
1 polymer ?
#
loop_
_entity_poly.entity_id
_entity_poly.type
_entity_poly.pdbx_seq_one_letter_code
_entity_poly.pdbx_strand_id
1 'polypeptide(L)' 'MSLQSVNAIRFLGVDAINKSNSGHPGIVMGAAPMAYSLFTK' A
#
# COMPACT_ATOMS: atom_id res chain seq x y z
N MET A 1 -2.47 -5.75 -13.95
CA MET A 1 -2.23 -5.66 -12.49
C MET A 1 -0.77 -6.02 -12.24
N SER A 2 0.11 -5.05 -11.96
CA SER A 2 1.52 -5.34 -11.66
C SER A 2 1.65 -5.76 -10.20
N LEU A 3 2.05 -7.01 -9.96
CA LEU A 3 2.28 -7.52 -8.60
C LEU A 3 3.41 -6.75 -7.89
N GLN A 4 4.45 -6.36 -8.63
CA GLN A 4 5.55 -5.56 -8.10
C GLN A 4 5.06 -4.19 -7.64
N SER A 5 4.21 -3.51 -8.42
CA SER A 5 3.67 -2.20 -8.05
C SER A 5 2.72 -2.29 -6.85
N VAL A 6 1.86 -3.30 -6.78
CA VAL A 6 0.98 -3.53 -5.63
C VAL A 6 1.80 -3.81 -4.37
N ASN A 7 2.86 -4.62 -4.47
CA ASN A 7 3.75 -4.87 -3.35
C ASN A 7 4.54 -3.62 -2.96
N ALA A 8 4.94 -2.78 -3.91
CA ALA A 8 5.58 -1.50 -3.60
C ALA A 8 4.65 -0.59 -2.77
N ILE A 9 3.37 -0.45 -3.15
CA ILE A 9 2.38 0.32 -2.37
C ILE A 9 2.27 -0.22 -0.94
N ARG A 10 2.23 -1.54 -0.79
CA ARG A 10 2.17 -2.23 0.50
C ARG A 10 3.37 -1.91 1.39
N PHE A 11 4.58 -2.16 0.90
CA PHE A 11 5.79 -2.00 1.71
C PHE A 11 6.07 -0.53 2.02
N LEU A 12 5.91 0.37 1.05
CA LEU A 12 6.12 1.80 1.28
C LEU A 12 5.09 2.39 2.24
N GLY A 13 3.82 1.96 2.15
CA GLY A 13 2.79 2.43 3.08
C GLY A 13 3.01 1.90 4.51
N VAL A 14 3.43 0.63 4.66
CA VAL A 14 3.79 0.08 5.98
C VAL A 14 5.03 0.77 6.56
N ASP A 15 6.05 1.03 5.74
CA ASP A 15 7.25 1.75 6.18
C ASP A 15 6.92 3.16 6.68
N ALA A 16 6.06 3.89 5.95
CA ALA A 16 5.60 5.21 6.38
C ALA A 16 4.88 5.17 7.74
N ILE A 17 4.01 4.18 7.96
CA ILE A 17 3.29 3.98 9.22
C ILE A 17 4.24 3.63 10.37
N ASN A 18 5.23 2.77 10.12
CA ASN A 18 6.23 2.42 11.12
C ASN A 18 7.07 3.65 11.49
N LYS A 19 7.45 4.47 10.50
CA LYS A 19 8.18 5.71 10.71
C LYS A 19 7.40 6.74 11.51
N SER A 20 6.08 6.83 11.34
CA SER A 20 5.22 7.71 12.14
C SER A 20 4.85 7.14 13.51
N ASN A 21 5.17 5.87 13.79
CA ASN A 21 4.80 5.15 15.02
C ASN A 21 3.29 5.20 15.33
N SER A 22 2.47 5.35 14.28
CA SER A 22 1.02 5.52 14.37
C SER A 22 0.37 5.32 13.00
N GLY A 23 -0.74 4.59 12.95
CA GLY A 23 -1.51 4.34 11.71
C GLY A 23 -2.20 2.97 11.69
N HIS A 24 -2.75 2.61 10.53
CA HIS A 24 -3.52 1.38 10.33
C HIS A 24 -2.90 0.52 9.20
N PRO A 25 -1.89 -0.33 9.49
CA PRO A 25 -1.18 -1.09 8.45
C PRO A 25 -2.09 -2.10 7.70
N GLY A 26 -3.12 -2.61 8.37
CA GLY A 26 -4.07 -3.55 7.77
C GLY A 26 -4.83 -3.00 6.57
N ILE A 27 -5.30 -1.74 6.64
CA ILE A 27 -6.03 -1.14 5.50
C ILE A 27 -5.11 -0.90 4.30
N VAL A 28 -3.84 -0.54 4.54
CA VAL A 28 -2.84 -0.37 3.47
C VAL A 28 -2.60 -1.70 2.73
N MET A 29 -2.47 -2.80 3.47
CA MET A 29 -2.26 -4.14 2.90
C MET A 29 -3.43 -4.58 2.00
N GLY A 30 -4.66 -4.35 2.46
CA GLY A 30 -5.89 -4.75 1.79
C GLY A 30 -6.30 -3.84 0.64
N ALA A 31 -6.05 -2.53 0.75
CA ALA A 31 -6.45 -1.54 -0.25
C ALA A 31 -5.43 -1.39 -1.40
N ALA A 32 -4.18 -1.85 -1.26
CA ALA A 32 -3.16 -1.70 -2.29
C ALA A 32 -3.57 -2.20 -3.70
N PRO A 33 -4.24 -3.37 -3.87
CA PRO A 33 -4.79 -3.79 -5.16
C PRO A 33 -5.81 -2.81 -5.75
N MET A 34 -6.70 -2.28 -4.90
CA MET A 34 -7.73 -1.33 -5.30
C MET A 34 -7.10 0.00 -5.73
N ALA A 35 -6.16 0.52 -4.95
CA ALA A 35 -5.44 1.75 -5.27
C ALA A 35 -4.70 1.64 -6.62
N TYR A 36 -4.00 0.54 -6.88
CA TYR A 36 -3.37 0.33 -8.18
C TYR A 36 -4.39 0.39 -9.33
N SER A 37 -5.53 -0.31 -9.19
CA SER A 37 -6.54 -0.30 -10.26
C SER A 37 -7.17 1.07 -10.52
N LEU A 38 -7.25 1.95 -9.51
CA LEU A 38 -7.82 3.29 -9.66
C LEU A 38 -6.85 4.27 -10.32
N PHE A 39 -5.55 4.17 -10.05
CA PHE A 39 -4.57 5.19 -10.42
C PHE A 39 -3.67 4.83 -11.61
N THR A 40 -3.73 3.59 -12.11
CA THR A 40 -2.85 3.13 -13.21
C THR A 40 -3.61 2.58 -14.41
N LYS A 41 -4.90 2.93 -14.56
CA LYS A 41 -5.70 2.63 -15.76
C LYS A 41 -5.99 3.91 -16.52
#